data_AF-A0A1X1L7B5-F1
#
_entry.id   AF-A0A1X1L7B5-F1
#
_cell.length_a   1.000
_cell.length_b   1.000
_cell.length_c   1.000
_cell.angle_alpha   90.00
_cell.angle_beta   90.00
_cell.angle_gamma   90.00
#
_symmetry.space_group_name_H-M   'P 1'
#
loop_
_entity.id
_entity.type
_entity.pdbx_description
1 polymer ?
#
loop_
_entity_poly.entity_id
_entity_poly.type
_entity_poly.pdbx_seq_one_letter_code
_entity_poly.pdbx_strand_id
1 'polypeptide(L)'
;MSNGKLIYICGIDGSGKTTLSKNLSKNLGSNSIFLPLNQSKIFFKELDSICRKYNTNRWAEFSEIFRGCLWALEMVYFSEKILKPALEQYDYVIIDRYMTCNKVYSNLSITNTLVDRLHELLIQPKITMYIDIEPKIAFSRVIKRNEQQTPKETLENLKIAKELYARYLNNLEYYRLDGRESEERLLQSALGILGDKNEI
;
A
#
# COMPACT_ATOMS: atom_id res chain seq x y z
N MET A 1 -7.52 -24.50 -1.01
CA MET A 1 -7.23 -23.53 0.07
C MET A 1 -5.95 -22.81 -0.34
N SER A 2 -5.95 -21.48 -0.33
CA SER A 2 -4.72 -20.72 -0.64
C SER A 2 -3.72 -20.90 0.50
N ASN A 3 -2.55 -21.45 0.22
CA ASN A 3 -1.53 -21.72 1.25
C ASN A 3 -0.53 -20.57 1.41
N GLY A 4 -0.46 -19.65 0.44
CA GLY A 4 0.42 -18.50 0.49
C GLY A 4 0.10 -17.51 1.62
N LYS A 5 1.15 -16.89 2.16
CA LYS A 5 1.05 -15.82 3.17
C LYS A 5 1.06 -14.47 2.47
N LEU A 6 -0.01 -13.69 2.63
CA LEU A 6 -0.05 -12.29 2.20
C LEU A 6 0.70 -11.40 3.18
N ILE A 7 1.74 -10.71 2.71
CA ILE A 7 2.55 -9.75 3.45
C ILE A 7 2.26 -8.34 2.93
N TYR A 8 1.74 -7.46 3.78
CA TYR A 8 1.46 -6.08 3.45
C TYR A 8 2.51 -5.14 4.03
N ILE A 9 3.17 -4.35 3.18
CA ILE A 9 4.11 -3.29 3.58
C ILE A 9 3.44 -1.92 3.45
N CYS A 10 3.30 -1.21 4.56
CA CYS A 10 2.60 0.08 4.64
C CYS A 10 3.50 1.19 5.23
N GLY A 11 3.11 2.46 5.02
CA GLY A 11 3.93 3.62 5.33
C GLY A 11 3.66 4.83 4.41
N ILE A 12 4.14 6.01 4.81
CA ILE A 12 4.04 7.24 4.01
C ILE A 12 4.93 7.19 2.76
N ASP A 13 4.71 8.06 1.78
CA ASP A 13 5.61 8.16 0.62
C ASP A 13 7.02 8.56 1.06
N GLY A 14 8.03 8.03 0.38
CA GLY A 14 9.44 8.17 0.80
C GLY A 14 9.90 7.25 1.92
N SER A 15 9.02 6.41 2.51
CA SER A 15 9.42 5.52 3.60
C SER A 15 10.25 4.30 3.15
N GLY A 16 10.22 3.92 1.88
CA GLY A 16 10.95 2.76 1.35
C GLY A 16 10.12 1.49 1.13
N LYS A 17 8.77 1.57 1.20
CA LYS A 17 7.85 0.42 1.00
C LYS A 17 8.19 -0.43 -0.22
N THR A 18 8.29 0.21 -1.38
CA THR A 18 8.50 -0.48 -2.66
C THR A 18 9.89 -1.09 -2.73
N THR A 19 10.91 -0.41 -2.20
CA THR A 19 12.27 -0.92 -2.10
C THR A 19 12.33 -2.16 -1.22
N LEU A 20 11.77 -2.08 0.00
CA LEU A 20 11.71 -3.21 0.91
C LEU A 20 10.93 -4.38 0.30
N SER A 21 9.79 -4.11 -0.35
CA SER A 21 8.97 -5.17 -0.98
C SER A 21 9.73 -5.91 -2.09
N LYS A 22 10.44 -5.18 -2.94
CA LYS A 22 11.29 -5.76 -4.00
C LYS A 22 12.44 -6.57 -3.41
N ASN A 23 13.15 -6.00 -2.42
CA ASN A 23 14.29 -6.65 -1.79
C ASN A 23 13.86 -7.92 -1.04
N LEU A 24 12.72 -7.88 -0.35
CA LEU A 24 12.15 -9.02 0.36
C LEU A 24 11.74 -10.13 -0.62
N SER A 25 11.05 -9.81 -1.70
CA SER A 25 10.72 -10.80 -2.74
C SER A 25 11.97 -11.40 -3.38
N LYS A 26 12.97 -10.57 -3.69
CA LYS A 26 14.24 -11.05 -4.24
C LYS A 26 14.97 -12.00 -3.29
N ASN A 27 14.95 -11.70 -1.99
CA ASN A 27 15.62 -12.52 -0.98
C ASN A 27 14.91 -13.85 -0.73
N LEU A 28 13.58 -13.86 -0.71
CA LEU A 28 12.75 -15.07 -0.56
C LEU A 28 12.75 -15.97 -1.82
N GLY A 29 13.29 -15.48 -2.94
CA GLY A 29 13.51 -16.26 -4.14
C GLY A 29 12.22 -16.66 -4.87
N SER A 30 12.27 -17.81 -5.56
CA SER A 30 11.23 -18.30 -6.47
C SER A 30 9.88 -18.57 -5.82
N ASN A 31 9.85 -18.74 -4.49
CA ASN A 31 8.64 -19.02 -3.73
C ASN A 31 7.88 -17.74 -3.34
N SER A 32 8.32 -16.58 -3.81
CA SER A 32 7.68 -15.30 -3.52
C SER A 32 7.40 -14.48 -4.76
N ILE A 33 6.46 -13.55 -4.62
CA ILE A 33 6.17 -12.54 -5.64
C ILE A 33 5.82 -11.19 -5.00
N PHE A 34 6.33 -10.11 -5.59
CA PHE A 34 5.90 -8.76 -5.26
C PHE A 34 4.87 -8.26 -6.29
N LEU A 35 3.67 -7.90 -5.81
CA LEU A 35 2.58 -7.41 -6.62
C LEU A 35 2.18 -6.00 -6.18
N PRO A 36 2.81 -4.95 -6.73
CA PRO A 36 2.45 -3.58 -6.37
C PRO A 36 1.07 -3.23 -6.94
N LEU A 37 0.20 -2.67 -6.10
CA LEU A 37 -1.18 -2.36 -6.51
C LEU A 37 -1.26 -1.33 -7.64
N ASN A 38 -0.23 -0.49 -7.79
CA ASN A 38 -0.19 0.53 -8.85
C ASN A 38 -0.18 -0.05 -10.27
N GLN A 39 0.00 -1.37 -10.44
CA GLN A 39 -0.10 -2.06 -11.72
C GLN A 39 -1.55 -2.28 -12.18
N SER A 40 -2.51 -2.34 -11.25
CA SER A 40 -3.93 -2.41 -11.57
C SER A 40 -4.54 -1.01 -11.50
N LYS A 41 -4.89 -0.48 -12.67
CA LYS A 41 -5.56 0.81 -12.84
C LYS A 41 -6.68 0.71 -13.87
N ILE A 42 -7.36 -0.43 -13.94
CA ILE A 42 -8.36 -0.69 -14.98
C ILE A 42 -9.50 0.33 -14.87
N PHE A 43 -10.12 0.45 -13.70
CA PHE A 43 -11.25 1.35 -13.50
C PHE A 43 -10.81 2.82 -13.51
N PHE A 44 -9.62 3.11 -12.99
CA PHE A 44 -9.06 4.46 -13.08
C PHE A 44 -8.79 4.91 -14.51
N LYS A 45 -8.30 4.02 -15.39
CA LYS A 45 -8.10 4.33 -16.82
C LYS A 45 -9.41 4.67 -17.52
N GLU A 46 -10.49 3.94 -17.22
CA GLU A 46 -11.81 4.23 -17.76
C GLU A 46 -12.34 5.58 -17.24
N LEU A 47 -12.20 5.86 -15.95
CA LEU A 47 -12.58 7.15 -15.38
C LEU A 47 -11.79 8.31 -15.99
N ASP A 48 -10.47 8.15 -16.15
CA ASP A 48 -9.60 9.15 -16.76
C ASP A 48 -9.92 9.32 -18.27
N SER A 49 -10.38 8.26 -18.95
CA SER A 49 -10.90 8.34 -20.31
C SER A 49 -12.17 9.20 -20.39
N ILE A 50 -13.12 9.00 -19.48
CA ILE A 50 -14.34 9.82 -19.38
C ILE A 50 -13.98 11.28 -19.10
N CYS A 51 -13.11 11.56 -18.12
CA CYS A 51 -12.69 12.92 -17.79
C CYS A 51 -12.06 13.65 -18.98
N ARG A 52 -11.22 12.96 -19.76
CA ARG A 52 -10.59 13.55 -20.96
C ARG A 52 -11.61 13.97 -22.01
N LYS A 53 -12.73 13.25 -22.17
CA LYS A 53 -13.80 13.63 -23.11
C LYS A 53 -14.47 14.97 -22.75
N TYR A 54 -14.50 15.31 -21.47
CA TYR A 54 -15.07 16.56 -20.96
C TYR A 54 -14.01 17.62 -20.64
N ASN A 55 -12.75 17.43 -21.10
CA ASN A 55 -11.62 18.33 -20.82
C ASN A 55 -11.43 18.66 -19.33
N THR A 56 -11.57 17.64 -18.49
CA THR A 56 -11.50 17.76 -17.03
C THR A 56 -10.61 16.66 -16.45
N ASN A 57 -10.53 16.57 -15.13
CA ASN A 57 -9.81 15.51 -14.44
C ASN A 57 -10.62 14.99 -13.26
N ARG A 58 -10.28 13.77 -12.81
CA ARG A 58 -11.03 13.09 -11.76
C ARG A 58 -11.08 13.81 -10.42
N TRP A 59 -10.14 14.72 -10.13
CA TRP A 59 -10.13 15.48 -8.89
C TRP A 59 -11.13 16.63 -8.91
N ALA A 60 -11.43 17.18 -10.09
CA ALA A 60 -12.43 18.22 -10.28
C ALA A 60 -13.85 17.65 -10.37
N GLU A 61 -14.02 16.51 -11.06
CA GLU A 61 -15.35 15.94 -11.31
C GLU A 61 -15.88 15.07 -10.18
N PHE A 62 -15.00 14.34 -9.49
CA PHE A 62 -15.41 13.30 -8.56
C PHE A 62 -14.98 13.60 -7.13
N SER A 63 -15.95 13.43 -6.23
CA SER A 63 -15.73 13.58 -4.79
C SER A 63 -14.65 12.63 -4.27
N GLU A 64 -14.08 12.98 -3.12
CA GLU A 64 -13.11 12.14 -2.41
C GLU A 64 -13.68 10.74 -2.10
N ILE A 65 -14.96 10.69 -1.72
CA ILE A 65 -15.68 9.44 -1.48
C ILE A 65 -15.74 8.58 -2.74
N PHE A 66 -16.15 9.15 -3.88
CA PHE A 66 -16.23 8.41 -5.14
C PHE A 66 -14.86 7.82 -5.51
N ARG A 67 -13.80 8.64 -5.44
CA ARG A 67 -12.44 8.20 -5.78
C ARG A 67 -11.91 7.13 -4.81
N GLY A 68 -12.20 7.24 -3.52
CA GLY A 68 -11.83 6.24 -2.52
C GLY A 68 -12.55 4.91 -2.74
N CYS A 69 -13.86 4.95 -3.00
CA CYS A 69 -14.64 3.76 -3.37
C CYS A 69 -14.13 3.12 -4.66
N LEU A 70 -13.82 3.92 -5.69
CA LEU A 70 -13.27 3.40 -6.94
C LEU A 70 -11.93 2.70 -6.73
N TRP A 71 -11.07 3.24 -5.87
CA TRP A 71 -9.82 2.58 -5.51
C TRP A 71 -10.08 1.28 -4.75
N ALA A 72 -11.05 1.24 -3.85
CA ALA A 72 -11.41 0.01 -3.14
C ALA A 72 -11.98 -1.05 -4.10
N LEU A 73 -12.78 -0.65 -5.09
CA LEU A 73 -13.26 -1.55 -6.15
C LEU A 73 -12.10 -2.09 -7.01
N GLU A 74 -11.12 -1.25 -7.36
CA GLU A 74 -9.90 -1.70 -8.05
C GLU A 74 -9.14 -2.74 -7.21
N MET A 75 -9.07 -2.55 -5.90
CA MET A 75 -8.49 -3.54 -4.98
C MET A 75 -9.30 -4.84 -4.94
N VAL A 76 -10.63 -4.78 -4.98
CA VAL A 76 -11.49 -5.99 -5.02
C VAL A 76 -11.21 -6.78 -6.30
N TYR A 77 -11.20 -6.12 -7.46
CA TYR A 77 -10.83 -6.75 -8.72
C TYR A 77 -9.43 -7.37 -8.67
N PHE A 78 -8.45 -6.62 -8.19
CA PHE A 78 -7.08 -7.09 -8.02
C PHE A 78 -7.02 -8.30 -7.07
N SER A 79 -7.77 -8.26 -5.97
CA SER A 79 -7.84 -9.33 -4.98
C SER A 79 -8.34 -10.63 -5.61
N GLU A 80 -9.40 -10.57 -6.41
CA GLU A 80 -10.01 -11.74 -7.04
C GLU A 80 -9.19 -12.29 -8.21
N LYS A 81 -8.67 -11.41 -9.08
CA LYS A 81 -8.09 -11.81 -10.37
C LYS A 81 -6.58 -11.99 -10.34
N ILE A 82 -5.90 -11.37 -9.38
CA ILE A 82 -4.43 -11.32 -9.35
C ILE A 82 -3.92 -11.90 -8.03
N LEU A 83 -4.43 -11.40 -6.90
CA LEU A 83 -3.94 -11.80 -5.58
C LEU A 83 -4.29 -13.24 -5.22
N LYS A 84 -5.54 -13.66 -5.46
CA LYS A 84 -5.99 -15.02 -5.15
C LYS A 84 -5.21 -16.09 -5.93
N PRO A 85 -5.04 -16.00 -7.26
CA PRO A 85 -4.17 -16.95 -7.99
C PRO A 85 -2.72 -16.93 -7.50
N ALA A 86 -2.17 -15.76 -7.17
CA ALA A 86 -0.81 -15.66 -6.66
C ALA A 86 -0.63 -16.39 -5.31
N LEU A 87 -1.62 -16.30 -4.42
CA LEU A 87 -1.61 -17.01 -3.12
C LEU A 87 -1.79 -18.53 -3.24
N GLU A 88 -2.19 -19.02 -4.41
CA GLU A 88 -2.22 -20.46 -4.73
C GLU A 88 -0.87 -20.94 -5.29
N GLN A 89 -0.10 -20.06 -5.91
CA GLN A 89 1.17 -20.38 -6.58
C GLN A 89 2.42 -20.12 -5.71
N TYR A 90 2.39 -19.11 -4.84
CA TYR A 90 3.55 -18.64 -4.08
C TYR A 90 3.34 -18.78 -2.58
N ASP A 91 4.40 -19.12 -1.86
CA ASP A 91 4.41 -19.18 -0.39
C ASP A 91 4.29 -17.79 0.24
N TYR A 92 4.84 -16.77 -0.42
CA TYR A 92 4.83 -15.38 0.04
C TYR A 92 4.38 -14.45 -1.07
N VAL A 93 3.25 -13.77 -0.87
CA VAL A 93 2.78 -12.72 -1.77
C VAL A 93 2.94 -11.38 -1.05
N ILE A 94 3.79 -10.51 -1.58
CA ILE A 94 4.13 -9.22 -0.99
C ILE A 94 3.38 -8.13 -1.74
N ILE A 95 2.73 -7.23 -1.00
CA ILE A 95 1.99 -6.10 -1.55
C ILE A 95 2.38 -4.81 -0.84
N ASP A 96 2.43 -3.71 -1.59
CA ASP A 96 2.43 -2.36 -1.05
C ASP A 96 1.17 -1.59 -1.48
N ARG A 97 0.87 -0.49 -0.78
CA ARG A 97 -0.25 0.43 -1.09
C ARG A 97 -1.65 -0.22 -1.09
N TYR A 98 -1.90 -1.16 -0.19
CA TYR A 98 -3.20 -1.82 0.01
C TYR A 98 -4.16 -1.04 0.94
N MET A 99 -5.00 -1.72 1.72
CA MET A 99 -6.12 -1.18 2.51
C MET A 99 -5.85 0.15 3.23
N THR A 100 -4.82 0.22 4.09
CA THR A 100 -4.53 1.43 4.88
C THR A 100 -4.13 2.61 3.99
N CYS A 101 -3.43 2.34 2.88
CA CYS A 101 -3.06 3.35 1.90
C CYS A 101 -4.30 3.95 1.21
N ASN A 102 -5.32 3.14 0.91
CA ASN A 102 -6.59 3.66 0.40
C ASN A 102 -7.20 4.67 1.37
N LYS A 103 -7.33 4.29 2.66
CA LYS A 103 -7.91 5.17 3.69
C LYS A 103 -7.15 6.47 3.86
N VAL A 104 -5.81 6.40 3.89
CA VAL A 104 -4.93 7.56 4.10
C VAL A 104 -4.98 8.54 2.93
N TYR A 105 -4.88 8.06 1.69
CA TYR A 105 -4.69 8.93 0.53
C TYR A 105 -5.98 9.32 -0.21
N SER A 106 -7.10 8.69 0.13
CA SER A 106 -8.40 9.03 -0.45
C SER A 106 -9.05 10.25 0.19
N ASN A 107 -8.46 10.85 1.25
CA ASN A 107 -9.07 11.92 2.06
C ASN A 107 -10.47 11.55 2.57
N LEU A 108 -10.70 10.26 2.83
CA LEU A 108 -11.95 9.84 3.44
C LEU A 108 -11.89 10.32 4.87
N SER A 109 -12.74 11.29 5.20
CA SER A 109 -12.93 11.84 6.52
C SER A 109 -13.28 10.73 7.51
N ILE A 110 -12.24 10.09 8.04
CA ILE A 110 -12.11 9.35 9.30
C ILE A 110 -13.01 8.13 9.53
N THR A 111 -14.19 8.04 8.94
CA THR A 111 -15.14 6.92 9.06
C THR A 111 -16.05 6.89 7.84
N ASN A 112 -15.53 6.39 6.71
CA ASN A 112 -16.39 6.11 5.56
C ASN A 112 -16.76 4.62 5.56
N THR A 113 -17.97 4.34 6.05
CA THR A 113 -18.52 2.99 6.15
C THR A 113 -18.60 2.26 4.81
N LEU A 114 -18.68 2.97 3.67
CA LEU A 114 -18.71 2.33 2.35
C LEU A 114 -17.37 1.74 1.97
N VAL A 115 -16.28 2.49 2.18
CA VAL A 115 -14.93 1.99 1.88
C VAL A 115 -14.54 0.87 2.85
N ASP A 116 -14.96 0.97 4.11
CA ASP A 116 -14.77 -0.11 5.07
C ASP A 116 -15.49 -1.40 4.64
N ARG A 117 -16.75 -1.31 4.20
CA ARG A 117 -17.50 -2.46 3.64
C ARG A 117 -16.85 -3.05 2.40
N LEU A 118 -16.26 -2.23 1.52
CA LEU A 118 -15.52 -2.74 0.36
C LEU A 118 -14.22 -3.43 0.79
N HIS A 119 -13.56 -2.91 1.82
CA HIS A 119 -12.37 -3.52 2.40
C HIS A 119 -12.64 -4.87 3.09
N GLU A 120 -13.85 -5.14 3.57
CA GLU A 120 -14.25 -6.45 4.09
C GLU A 120 -14.22 -7.56 3.02
N LEU A 121 -14.34 -7.20 1.74
CA LEU A 121 -14.26 -8.14 0.62
C LEU A 121 -12.81 -8.50 0.25
N LEU A 122 -11.83 -7.80 0.82
CA LEU A 122 -10.42 -7.98 0.50
C LEU A 122 -9.79 -9.13 1.29
N ILE A 123 -8.82 -9.81 0.67
CA ILE A 123 -8.01 -10.82 1.35
C ILE A 123 -7.17 -10.12 2.41
N GLN A 124 -7.33 -10.52 3.67
CA GLN A 124 -6.62 -9.90 4.79
C GLN A 124 -5.16 -10.34 4.82
N PRO A 125 -4.20 -9.41 5.00
CA PRO A 125 -2.80 -9.77 5.16
C PRO A 125 -2.59 -10.65 6.39
N LYS A 126 -1.78 -11.70 6.27
CA LYS A 126 -1.32 -12.50 7.42
C LYS A 126 -0.28 -11.74 8.24
N ILE A 127 0.48 -10.86 7.58
CA ILE A 127 1.52 -10.03 8.21
C ILE A 127 1.39 -8.62 7.64
N THR A 128 1.30 -7.62 8.52
CA THR A 128 1.39 -6.21 8.16
C THR A 128 2.67 -5.62 8.76
N MET A 129 3.50 -5.00 7.93
CA MET A 129 4.72 -4.30 8.34
C MET A 129 4.57 -2.81 8.05
N TYR A 130 4.69 -1.99 9.09
CA TYR A 130 4.61 -0.53 8.98
C TYR A 130 6.01 0.08 9.06
N ILE A 131 6.45 0.70 7.97
CA ILE A 131 7.70 1.46 7.96
C ILE A 131 7.43 2.86 8.52
N ASP A 132 7.84 3.05 9.76
CA ASP A 132 7.72 4.30 10.48
C ASP A 132 8.91 5.22 10.15
N ILE A 133 8.62 6.40 9.62
CA ILE A 133 9.63 7.42 9.36
C ILE A 133 9.05 8.82 9.62
N GLU A 134 9.92 9.74 10.01
CA GLU A 134 9.55 11.15 10.11
C GLU A 134 9.23 11.75 8.73
N PRO A 135 8.14 12.53 8.59
CA PRO A 135 7.75 13.15 7.33
C PRO A 135 8.86 13.98 6.66
N LYS A 136 9.69 14.68 7.45
CA LYS A 136 10.80 15.49 6.93
C LYS A 136 11.86 14.62 6.23
N ILE A 137 12.24 13.50 6.85
CA ILE A 137 13.21 12.56 6.29
C ILE A 137 12.61 11.91 5.04
N ALA A 138 11.37 11.45 5.11
CA ALA A 138 10.68 10.84 3.98
C ALA A 138 10.56 11.81 2.79
N PHE A 139 10.20 13.07 3.06
CA PHE A 139 10.12 14.12 2.04
C PHE A 139 11.47 14.38 1.37
N SER A 140 12.56 14.41 2.13
CA SER A 140 13.90 14.55 1.55
C SER A 140 14.24 13.42 0.57
N ARG A 141 13.79 12.18 0.84
CA ARG A 141 13.96 11.02 -0.06
C ARG A 141 13.10 11.14 -1.30
N VAL A 142 11.86 11.65 -1.17
CA VAL A 142 10.98 11.91 -2.32
C VAL A 142 11.60 12.94 -3.25
N ILE A 143 12.10 14.06 -2.72
CA ILE A 143 12.79 15.10 -3.52
C ILE A 143 13.99 14.51 -4.27
N LYS A 144 14.82 13.70 -3.59
CA LYS A 144 16.01 13.08 -4.21
C LYS A 144 15.69 12.08 -5.32
N ARG A 145 14.49 11.49 -5.34
CA ARG A 145 14.13 10.45 -6.32
C ARG A 145 14.06 10.98 -7.76
N ASN A 146 14.03 12.30 -7.96
CA ASN A 146 14.11 12.98 -9.27
C ASN A 146 13.10 12.50 -10.34
N GLU A 147 12.07 11.77 -9.93
CA GLU A 147 10.90 11.46 -10.72
C GLU A 147 9.93 12.66 -10.65
N GLN A 148 9.05 12.82 -11.66
CA GLN A 148 8.04 13.88 -11.65
C GLN A 148 7.24 13.80 -10.34
N GLN A 149 7.45 14.79 -9.47
CA GLN A 149 6.68 14.91 -8.23
C GLN A 149 5.20 14.97 -8.59
N THR A 150 4.41 14.13 -7.95
CA THR A 150 2.97 14.31 -8.00
C THR A 150 2.63 15.58 -7.21
N PRO A 151 1.63 16.39 -7.60
CA PRO A 151 1.23 17.59 -6.87
C PRO A 151 0.87 17.37 -5.39
N LYS A 152 0.74 16.10 -4.98
CA LYS A 152 0.38 15.65 -3.64
C LYS A 152 1.59 15.30 -2.76
N GLU A 153 2.79 15.20 -3.31
CA GLU A 153 4.01 14.89 -2.55
C GLU A 153 4.56 16.15 -1.88
N THR A 154 3.79 16.74 -0.97
CA THR A 154 4.22 17.87 -0.14
C THR A 154 4.54 17.40 1.28
N LEU A 155 5.42 18.13 1.98
CA LEU A 155 5.72 17.84 3.38
C LEU A 155 4.45 17.84 4.26
N GLU A 156 3.52 18.75 4.00
CA GLU A 156 2.29 18.86 4.78
C GLU A 156 1.38 17.62 4.60
N ASN A 157 1.22 17.16 3.36
CA ASN A 157 0.47 15.94 3.08
C ASN A 157 1.11 14.71 3.73
N LEU A 158 2.44 14.66 3.82
CA LEU A 158 3.14 13.57 4.51
C LEU A 158 2.92 13.59 6.03
N LYS A 159 2.80 14.77 6.65
CA LYS A 159 2.44 14.88 8.08
C LYS A 159 1.01 14.38 8.32
N ILE A 160 0.06 14.84 7.52
CA ILE A 160 -1.34 14.38 7.59
C ILE A 160 -1.40 12.86 7.38
N ALA A 161 -0.69 12.34 6.38
CA ALA A 161 -0.64 10.91 6.12
C ALA A 161 -0.06 10.14 7.31
N LYS A 162 0.98 10.66 7.97
CA LYS A 162 1.60 10.05 9.15
C LYS A 162 0.61 9.94 10.31
N GLU A 163 -0.15 10.99 10.59
CA GLU A 163 -1.20 11.01 11.62
C GLU A 163 -2.33 10.02 11.31
N LEU A 164 -2.78 9.99 10.05
CA LEU A 164 -3.81 9.05 9.60
C LEU A 164 -3.33 7.59 9.70
N TYR A 165 -2.08 7.30 9.34
CA TYR A 165 -1.51 5.96 9.53
C TYR A 165 -1.51 5.55 11.00
N ALA A 166 -1.06 6.43 11.90
CA ALA A 166 -1.09 6.14 13.34
C ALA A 166 -2.51 5.83 13.81
N ARG A 167 -3.50 6.62 13.37
CA ARG A 167 -4.91 6.40 13.70
C ARG A 167 -5.45 5.07 13.19
N TYR A 168 -5.24 4.75 11.91
CA TYR A 168 -5.80 3.53 11.30
C TYR A 168 -5.09 2.25 11.77
N LEU A 169 -3.81 2.34 12.14
CA LEU A 169 -3.04 1.20 12.65
C LEU A 169 -3.28 0.94 14.14
N ASN A 170 -3.79 1.89 14.92
CA ASN A 170 -4.07 1.69 16.35
C ASN A 170 -4.95 0.48 16.68
N ASN A 171 -5.80 0.05 15.74
CA ASN A 171 -6.72 -1.07 15.91
C ASN A 171 -6.29 -2.33 15.12
N LEU A 172 -5.06 -2.38 14.62
CA LEU A 172 -4.57 -3.48 13.79
C LEU A 172 -3.28 -4.06 14.39
N GLU A 173 -3.08 -5.36 14.24
CA GLU A 173 -1.78 -5.98 14.53
C GLU A 173 -0.81 -5.65 13.39
N TYR A 174 0.36 -5.09 13.73
CA TYR A 174 1.41 -4.81 12.77
C TYR A 174 2.79 -4.87 13.43
N TYR A 175 3.80 -5.10 12.59
CA TYR A 175 5.20 -5.00 12.96
C TYR A 175 5.74 -3.64 12.56
N ARG A 176 6.29 -2.90 13.52
CA ARG A 176 6.91 -1.60 13.25
C ARG A 176 8.35 -1.81 12.78
N LEU A 177 8.69 -1.17 11.67
CA LEU A 177 10.05 -1.09 11.13
C LEU A 177 10.54 0.36 11.20
N ASP A 178 11.79 0.59 11.60
CA ASP A 178 12.36 1.94 11.66
C ASP A 178 12.87 2.37 10.29
N GLY A 179 12.12 3.23 9.62
CA GLY A 179 12.43 3.73 8.29
C GLY A 179 13.67 4.63 8.21
N ARG A 180 14.31 4.97 9.34
CA ARG A 180 15.61 5.68 9.38
C ARG A 180 16.79 4.76 9.09
N GLU A 181 16.61 3.45 9.27
CA GLU A 181 17.64 2.44 9.01
C GLU A 181 17.99 2.34 7.51
N SER A 182 19.11 1.67 7.21
CA SER A 182 19.51 1.36 5.84
C SER A 182 18.56 0.32 5.21
N GLU A 183 18.58 0.22 3.88
CA GLU A 183 17.76 -0.76 3.16
C GLU A 183 18.08 -2.21 3.59
N GLU A 184 19.36 -2.50 3.84
CA GLU A 184 19.79 -3.82 4.31
C GLU A 184 19.27 -4.12 5.72
N ARG A 185 19.34 -3.17 6.64
CA ARG A 185 18.84 -3.35 8.02
C ARG A 185 17.32 -3.53 8.05
N LEU A 186 16.59 -2.72 7.30
CA LEU A 186 15.14 -2.90 7.12
C LEU A 186 14.79 -4.27 6.56
N LEU A 187 15.55 -4.75 5.57
CA LEU A 187 15.37 -6.09 5.01
C LEU A 187 15.61 -7.18 6.06
N GLN A 188 16.68 -7.11 6.84
CA GLN A 188 16.96 -8.08 7.90
C GLN A 188 15.86 -8.10 8.96
N SER A 189 15.39 -6.93 9.40
CA SER A 189 14.27 -6.82 10.34
C SER A 189 12.99 -7.43 9.77
N ALA A 190 12.69 -7.19 8.50
CA ALA A 190 11.54 -7.80 7.82
C ALA A 190 11.66 -9.33 7.73
N LEU A 191 12.84 -9.86 7.41
CA LEU A 191 13.09 -11.31 7.35
C LEU A 191 12.97 -11.97 8.73
N GLY A 192 13.46 -11.32 9.80
CA GLY A 192 13.30 -11.82 11.17
C GLY A 192 11.84 -12.03 11.54
N ILE A 193 10.97 -11.08 11.22
CA ILE A 193 9.51 -11.18 11.44
C ILE A 193 8.90 -12.38 10.69
N LEU A 194 9.41 -12.72 9.50
CA LEU A 194 8.93 -13.89 8.74
C LEU A 194 9.47 -15.21 9.32
N GLY A 195 10.70 -15.21 9.81
CA GLY A 195 11.37 -16.36 10.42
C GLY A 195 10.67 -16.85 11.69
N ASP A 196 10.32 -15.93 12.59
CA ASP A 196 9.64 -16.24 13.86
C ASP A 196 8.26 -16.92 13.67
N LYS A 197 7.65 -16.82 12.47
CA LYS A 197 6.35 -17.42 12.12
C LYS A 197 6.43 -18.64 11.20
N ASN A 198 7.62 -19.20 10.99
CA ASN A 198 7.79 -20.48 10.29
C ASN A 198 7.93 -21.68 11.25
N GLU A 199 7.97 -21.45 12.56
CA GLU A 199 8.12 -22.49 13.60
C GLU A 199 6.82 -22.83 14.36
N ILE A 200 5.64 -22.39 13.88
CA ILE A 200 4.33 -22.68 14.50
C ILE A 200 3.34 -23.25 13.48
#